data_AF-A0A9N7V669-F1
#
_entry.id   AF-A0A9N7V669-F1
#
_cell.length_a   1.000
_cell.length_b   1.000
_cell.length_c   1.000
_cell.angle_alpha   90.00
_cell.angle_beta   90.00
_cell.angle_gamma   90.00
#
_symmetry.space_group_name_H-M   'P 1'
#
loop_
_entity.id
_entity.type
_entity.pdbx_description
1 polymer ?
#
loop_
_entity_poly.entity_id
_entity_poly.type
_entity_poly.pdbx_seq_one_letter_code
_entity_poly.pdbx_strand_id
1 'polypeptide(L)'
;AMEGLEPGLMTGSDTVYFCVMDREGNACSFVNSNYMGFGTGLIPEDCGFSLQNRGAAFSLRPNHVNCVSGGKRPYHTIMAALLTASATKTQKPQLLAALGVMGALMQTQGHVQVLLNMLEFGMNPQQALDAPRVYLMSGWFIWKRGIDQEVAEELKRRGQKVKWPVTGHRRSQFGRGQIITVGDWWNPSVNQAERPTRVLWAGSDPR
;
A
#
# COMPACT_ATOMS: atom_id res chain seq x y z
N ALA A 1 32.18 -17.19 7.28
CA ALA A 1 31.83 -16.50 6.02
C ALA A 1 30.80 -15.36 6.19
N MET A 2 30.18 -15.18 7.37
CA MET A 2 29.22 -14.08 7.62
C MET A 2 29.62 -13.15 8.77
N GLU A 3 30.86 -13.22 9.25
CA GLU A 3 31.39 -12.24 10.21
C GLU A 3 31.94 -11.03 9.44
N GLY A 4 31.31 -9.87 9.60
CA GLY A 4 31.75 -8.61 8.98
C GLY A 4 30.77 -7.98 7.97
N LEU A 5 29.61 -8.58 7.72
CA LEU A 5 28.54 -7.92 6.98
C LEU A 5 27.76 -7.00 7.92
N GLU A 6 28.13 -5.71 7.92
CA GLU A 6 27.25 -4.64 8.41
C GLU A 6 25.92 -4.74 7.63
N PRO A 7 24.77 -4.90 8.29
CA PRO A 7 23.49 -4.87 7.60
C PRO A 7 23.39 -3.55 6.83
N GLY A 8 23.13 -3.64 5.52
CA GLY A 8 22.77 -2.47 4.74
C GLY A 8 21.64 -1.71 5.43
N LEU A 9 21.61 -0.38 5.26
CA LEU A 9 20.55 0.49 5.80
C LEU A 9 19.18 -0.18 5.63
N MET A 10 18.43 -0.35 6.72
CA MET A 10 17.07 -0.92 6.67
C MET A 10 16.17 -0.08 5.76
N THR A 11 16.06 -0.46 4.49
CA THR A 11 15.28 0.25 3.49
C THR A 11 13.81 -0.14 3.55
N GLY A 12 13.11 0.21 4.62
CA GLY A 12 11.65 0.07 4.70
C GLY A 12 11.14 -1.39 4.69
N SER A 13 9.87 -1.57 4.31
CA SER A 13 9.21 -2.87 4.28
C SER A 13 9.47 -3.59 2.96
N ASP A 14 10.06 -4.78 3.02
CA ASP A 14 10.21 -5.73 1.90
C ASP A 14 8.88 -6.47 1.65
N THR A 15 7.86 -5.67 1.35
CA THR A 15 6.64 -6.15 0.71
C THR A 15 6.79 -5.85 -0.77
N VAL A 16 6.43 -6.82 -1.62
CA VAL A 16 6.27 -6.64 -3.06
C VAL A 16 4.80 -6.73 -3.42
N TYR A 17 4.37 -5.87 -4.32
CA TYR A 17 3.01 -5.77 -4.84
C TYR A 17 3.08 -5.60 -6.33
N PHE A 18 2.22 -6.32 -7.03
CA PHE A 18 1.97 -6.12 -8.44
C PHE A 18 0.51 -6.41 -8.73
N CYS A 19 0.04 -5.89 -9.85
CA CYS A 19 -1.25 -6.28 -10.39
C CYS A 19 -1.15 -6.52 -11.89
N VAL A 20 -2.05 -7.39 -12.36
CA VAL A 20 -2.16 -7.75 -13.77
C VAL A 20 -3.64 -7.72 -14.13
N MET A 21 -3.94 -7.22 -15.32
CA MET A 21 -5.26 -7.34 -15.95
C MET A 21 -5.08 -7.81 -17.39
N ASP A 22 -5.98 -8.66 -17.86
CA ASP A 22 -5.95 -9.16 -19.24
C ASP A 22 -7.14 -8.68 -20.07
N ARG A 23 -7.10 -8.99 -21.37
CA ARG A 23 -8.16 -8.65 -22.33
C ARG A 23 -9.48 -9.40 -22.10
N GLU A 24 -9.47 -10.47 -21.30
CA GLU A 24 -10.65 -11.28 -21.00
C GLU A 24 -11.40 -10.69 -19.80
N GLY A 25 -10.77 -9.77 -19.07
CA GLY A 25 -11.33 -9.10 -17.89
C GLY A 25 -10.93 -9.79 -16.59
N ASN A 26 -9.98 -10.72 -16.63
CA ASN A 26 -9.39 -11.26 -15.41
C ASN A 26 -8.46 -10.22 -14.80
N ALA A 27 -8.42 -10.19 -13.48
CA ALA A 27 -7.51 -9.33 -12.73
C ALA A 27 -6.92 -10.06 -11.53
N CYS A 28 -5.65 -9.80 -11.28
CA CYS A 28 -4.94 -10.27 -10.11
C CYS A 28 -4.34 -9.07 -9.38
N SER A 29 -4.69 -8.92 -8.10
CA SER A 29 -4.05 -7.99 -7.18
C SER A 29 -3.23 -8.84 -6.22
N PHE A 30 -1.91 -8.77 -6.30
CA PHE A 30 -1.03 -9.72 -5.63
C PHE A 30 -0.02 -9.02 -4.73
N VAL A 31 0.06 -9.47 -3.48
CA VAL A 31 1.00 -8.96 -2.48
C VAL A 31 1.73 -10.13 -1.82
N ASN A 32 3.04 -10.01 -1.69
CA ASN A 32 3.88 -10.98 -0.98
C ASN A 32 4.91 -10.26 -0.12
N SER A 33 5.28 -10.86 1.02
CA SER A 33 6.25 -10.27 1.94
C SER A 33 6.78 -11.28 2.93
N ASN A 34 8.08 -11.20 3.19
CA ASN A 34 8.75 -11.88 4.31
C ASN A 34 8.54 -11.19 5.67
N TYR A 35 7.65 -10.19 5.73
CA TYR A 35 7.38 -9.27 6.83
C TYR A 35 8.44 -8.17 7.00
N MET A 36 9.49 -8.41 7.75
CA MET A 36 10.58 -7.45 7.93
C MET A 36 11.77 -7.88 7.08
N GLY A 37 12.20 -7.05 6.13
CA GLY A 37 13.44 -7.34 5.42
C GLY A 37 13.43 -8.69 4.68
N PHE A 38 14.57 -9.38 4.77
CA PHE A 38 14.75 -10.80 4.43
C PHE A 38 14.07 -11.80 5.41
N GLY A 39 13.08 -11.36 6.19
CA GLY A 39 12.39 -12.19 7.16
C GLY A 39 13.27 -12.53 8.37
N THR A 40 13.51 -13.82 8.60
CA THR A 40 14.39 -14.28 9.69
C THR A 40 15.86 -14.18 9.32
N GLY A 41 16.19 -14.01 8.03
CA GLY A 41 17.55 -14.14 7.50
C GLY A 41 18.03 -15.61 7.39
N LEU A 42 17.23 -16.58 7.83
CA LEU A 42 17.53 -18.00 7.69
C LEU A 42 17.21 -18.46 6.27
N ILE A 43 18.16 -19.12 5.63
CA ILE A 43 18.03 -19.74 4.31
C ILE A 43 18.15 -21.25 4.50
N PRO A 44 17.12 -22.05 4.17
CA PRO A 44 17.24 -23.49 4.19
C PRO A 44 18.35 -23.95 3.23
N GLU A 45 19.09 -24.98 3.63
CA GLU A 45 20.19 -25.53 2.85
C GLU A 45 19.74 -25.85 1.41
N ASP A 46 20.55 -25.44 0.43
CA ASP A 46 20.33 -25.60 -1.01
C ASP A 46 19.02 -25.03 -1.59
N CYS A 47 18.26 -24.24 -0.83
CA CYS A 47 16.94 -23.76 -1.26
C CYS A 47 16.93 -22.36 -1.88
N GLY A 48 17.91 -21.51 -1.55
CA GLY A 48 18.06 -20.17 -2.16
C GLY A 48 16.97 -19.13 -1.82
N PHE A 49 16.11 -19.39 -0.82
CA PHE A 49 15.11 -18.43 -0.34
C PHE A 49 15.20 -18.21 1.18
N SER A 50 14.87 -17.00 1.64
CA SER A 50 14.81 -16.68 3.07
C SER A 50 13.45 -17.01 3.68
N LEU A 51 13.42 -17.45 4.94
CA LEU A 51 12.18 -17.70 5.68
C LEU A 51 11.57 -16.41 6.22
N GLN A 52 10.24 -16.26 6.11
CA GLN A 52 9.53 -15.11 6.68
C GLN A 52 9.59 -15.07 8.22
N ASN A 53 9.60 -13.88 8.82
CA ASN A 53 9.49 -13.70 10.27
C ASN A 53 8.09 -13.22 10.71
N ARG A 54 7.06 -13.54 9.93
CA ARG A 54 5.67 -13.10 10.13
C ARG A 54 5.09 -13.42 11.51
N GLY A 55 5.59 -14.46 12.18
CA GLY A 55 5.20 -14.81 13.55
C GLY A 55 5.40 -13.67 14.56
N ALA A 56 6.31 -12.73 14.29
CA ALA A 56 6.51 -11.55 15.13
C ALA A 56 5.29 -10.61 15.19
N ALA A 57 4.29 -10.80 14.32
CA ALA A 57 3.03 -10.06 14.39
C ALA A 57 2.06 -10.61 15.46
N PHE A 58 2.34 -11.76 16.11
CA PHE A 58 1.52 -12.23 17.23
C PHE A 58 1.70 -11.37 18.48
N SER A 59 0.65 -11.32 19.31
CA SER A 59 0.75 -10.89 20.70
C SER A 59 1.19 -12.07 21.58
N LEU A 60 1.95 -11.79 22.64
CA LEU A 60 2.25 -12.74 23.70
C LEU A 60 1.37 -12.53 24.94
N ARG A 61 0.46 -11.55 24.90
CA ARG A 61 -0.44 -11.27 26.03
C ARG A 61 -1.55 -12.32 26.08
N PRO A 62 -1.68 -13.07 27.20
CA PRO A 62 -2.82 -13.94 27.41
C PRO A 62 -4.11 -13.14 27.22
N ASN A 63 -5.09 -13.72 26.53
CA ASN A 63 -6.40 -13.13 26.19
C ASN A 63 -6.43 -12.08 25.06
N HIS A 64 -5.29 -11.74 24.43
CA HIS A 64 -5.34 -10.91 23.22
C HIS A 64 -5.91 -11.72 22.03
N VAL A 65 -6.79 -11.14 21.21
CA VAL A 65 -7.40 -11.85 20.05
C VAL A 65 -6.36 -12.39 19.07
N ASN A 66 -5.21 -11.72 18.98
CA ASN A 66 -4.04 -12.12 18.19
C ASN A 66 -2.93 -12.77 19.05
N CYS A 67 -3.27 -13.40 20.18
CA CYS A 67 -2.30 -14.20 20.95
C CYS A 67 -1.86 -15.44 20.15
N VAL A 68 -0.59 -15.82 20.26
CA VAL A 68 -0.01 -17.00 19.58
C VAL A 68 -0.69 -18.30 20.03
N SER A 69 -0.96 -19.20 19.07
CA SER A 69 -1.46 -20.55 19.34
C SER A 69 -1.10 -21.51 18.21
N GLY A 70 -1.07 -22.82 18.47
CA GLY A 70 -0.79 -23.84 17.45
C GLY A 70 -1.74 -23.74 16.25
N GLY A 71 -1.19 -23.81 15.03
CA GLY A 71 -1.96 -23.75 13.77
C GLY A 71 -2.60 -22.39 13.44
N LYS A 72 -2.51 -21.39 14.31
CA LYS A 72 -3.07 -20.05 14.07
C LYS A 72 -2.17 -19.24 13.15
N ARG A 73 -2.78 -18.37 12.33
CA ARG A 73 -2.08 -17.36 11.52
C ARG A 73 -2.11 -16.01 12.24
N PRO A 74 -1.00 -15.25 12.27
CA PRO A 74 -0.99 -13.95 12.93
C PRO A 74 -1.79 -12.93 12.15
N TYR A 75 -2.12 -11.81 12.80
CA TYR A 75 -2.54 -10.60 12.10
C TYR A 75 -1.58 -10.27 10.95
N HIS A 76 -2.16 -10.01 9.77
CA HIS A 76 -1.40 -9.70 8.56
C HIS A 76 -1.55 -8.25 8.17
N THR A 77 -0.41 -7.64 7.81
CA THR A 77 -0.35 -6.26 7.28
C THR A 77 -0.52 -6.21 5.78
N ILE A 78 -0.33 -7.34 5.08
CA ILE A 78 -0.38 -7.38 3.61
C ILE A 78 -1.82 -7.28 3.13
N MET A 79 -2.07 -6.40 2.18
CA MET A 79 -3.39 -6.15 1.64
C MET A 79 -3.31 -5.94 0.14
N ALA A 80 -3.92 -6.86 -0.60
CA ALA A 80 -4.24 -6.67 -2.01
C ALA A 80 -5.68 -6.16 -2.11
N ALA A 81 -5.93 -5.22 -3.04
CA ALA A 81 -7.26 -4.68 -3.26
C ALA A 81 -7.70 -4.79 -4.73
N LEU A 82 -8.98 -5.11 -4.90
CA LEU A 82 -9.74 -4.93 -6.13
C LEU A 82 -10.87 -3.95 -5.82
N LEU A 83 -11.07 -2.98 -6.70
CA LEU A 83 -12.19 -2.04 -6.64
C LEU A 83 -13.25 -2.49 -7.66
N THR A 84 -14.49 -2.55 -7.22
CA THR A 84 -15.64 -2.89 -8.07
C THR A 84 -16.73 -1.83 -7.93
N ALA A 85 -17.47 -1.59 -9.00
CA ALA A 85 -18.71 -0.82 -8.91
C ALA A 85 -19.74 -1.59 -8.07
N SER A 86 -20.66 -0.86 -7.44
CA SER A 86 -21.75 -1.47 -6.66
C SER A 86 -22.58 -2.39 -7.56
N ALA A 87 -22.70 -3.66 -7.17
CA ALA A 87 -23.58 -4.60 -7.84
C ALA A 87 -25.04 -4.33 -7.42
N THR A 88 -25.96 -4.29 -8.37
CA THR A 88 -27.39 -4.51 -8.07
C THR A 88 -27.63 -6.00 -7.91
N LYS A 89 -28.73 -6.43 -7.27
CA LYS A 89 -29.07 -7.86 -7.08
C LYS A 89 -29.09 -8.67 -8.38
N THR A 90 -29.23 -8.01 -9.53
CA THR A 90 -29.36 -8.62 -10.86
C THR A 90 -28.11 -8.49 -11.73
N GLN A 91 -27.06 -7.79 -11.30
CA GLN A 91 -25.84 -7.59 -12.09
C GLN A 91 -24.58 -8.02 -11.33
N LYS A 92 -23.65 -8.65 -12.05
CA LYS A 92 -22.32 -8.95 -11.52
C LYS A 92 -21.56 -7.64 -11.24
N PRO A 93 -20.78 -7.56 -10.15
CA PRO A 93 -19.96 -6.38 -9.88
C PRO A 93 -18.97 -6.15 -11.03
N GLN A 94 -18.95 -4.93 -11.55
CA GLN A 94 -18.01 -4.53 -12.59
C GLN A 94 -16.66 -4.21 -11.95
N LEU A 95 -15.58 -4.81 -12.44
CA LEU A 95 -14.22 -4.48 -12.02
C LEU A 95 -13.86 -3.06 -12.49
N LEU A 96 -13.38 -2.24 -11.55
CA LEU A 96 -12.94 -0.86 -11.80
C LEU A 96 -11.41 -0.72 -11.68
N ALA A 97 -10.79 -1.41 -10.71
CA ALA A 97 -9.36 -1.31 -10.48
C ALA A 97 -8.76 -2.53 -9.77
N ALA A 98 -7.47 -2.76 -9.98
CA ALA A 98 -6.59 -3.50 -9.09
C ALA A 98 -5.56 -2.52 -8.56
N LEU A 99 -5.41 -2.46 -7.24
CA LEU A 99 -4.48 -1.54 -6.60
C LEU A 99 -3.88 -2.12 -5.33
N GLY A 100 -2.72 -1.58 -4.98
CA GLY A 100 -2.00 -1.91 -3.76
C GLY A 100 -1.03 -0.80 -3.43
N VAL A 101 -0.88 -0.48 -2.15
CA VAL A 101 0.18 0.40 -1.64
C VAL A 101 0.95 -0.37 -0.58
N MET A 102 2.20 -0.72 -0.85
CA MET A 102 3.08 -1.46 0.05
C MET A 102 3.58 -0.58 1.20
N GLY A 103 3.98 -1.17 2.33
CA GLY A 103 4.61 -0.41 3.43
C GLY A 103 4.11 -0.76 4.83
N ALA A 104 4.03 -2.05 5.20
CA ALA A 104 3.56 -2.48 6.53
C ALA A 104 2.21 -1.86 6.95
N LEU A 105 2.16 -1.02 7.99
CA LEU A 105 0.91 -0.37 8.43
C LEU A 105 0.49 0.82 7.55
N MET A 106 1.35 1.24 6.61
CA MET A 106 1.01 2.24 5.60
C MET A 106 0.03 1.68 4.56
N GLN A 107 -0.12 0.36 4.41
CA GLN A 107 -0.93 -0.20 3.31
C GLN A 107 -2.40 0.24 3.37
N THR A 108 -3.02 0.16 4.55
CA THR A 108 -4.40 0.64 4.77
C THR A 108 -4.55 2.13 4.50
N GLN A 109 -3.63 2.93 5.04
CA GLN A 109 -3.66 4.39 4.92
C GLN A 109 -3.40 4.84 3.48
N GLY A 110 -2.50 4.15 2.78
CA GLY A 110 -2.17 4.38 1.38
C GLY A 110 -3.33 4.05 0.45
N HIS A 111 -4.03 2.93 0.68
CA HIS A 111 -5.24 2.59 -0.09
C HIS A 111 -6.29 3.69 0.03
N VAL A 112 -6.57 4.17 1.23
CA VAL A 112 -7.55 5.25 1.44
C VAL A 112 -7.13 6.52 0.71
N GLN A 113 -5.87 6.94 0.85
CA GLN A 113 -5.37 8.17 0.21
C GLN A 113 -5.41 8.09 -1.32
N VAL A 114 -4.98 6.96 -1.89
CA VAL A 114 -5.01 6.75 -3.35
C VAL A 114 -6.45 6.71 -3.87
N LEU A 115 -7.35 5.99 -3.19
CA LEU A 115 -8.75 5.93 -3.61
C LEU A 115 -9.43 7.30 -3.49
N LEU A 116 -9.14 8.05 -2.43
CA LEU A 116 -9.63 9.42 -2.27
C LEU A 116 -9.15 10.33 -3.42
N ASN A 117 -7.87 10.23 -3.78
CA ASN A 117 -7.30 11.00 -4.90
C ASN A 117 -8.02 10.73 -6.22
N MET A 118 -8.41 9.49 -6.48
CA MET A 118 -9.10 9.12 -7.72
C MET A 118 -10.60 9.46 -7.67
N LEU A 119 -11.28 9.12 -6.58
CA LEU A 119 -12.74 9.24 -6.47
C LEU A 119 -13.20 10.68 -6.20
N GLU A 120 -12.48 11.41 -5.36
CA GLU A 120 -12.87 12.77 -4.93
C GLU A 120 -12.17 13.84 -5.77
N PHE A 121 -10.86 13.68 -6.01
CA PHE A 121 -10.06 14.70 -6.70
C PHE A 121 -9.86 14.42 -8.19
N GLY A 122 -10.47 13.36 -8.72
CA GLY A 122 -10.48 13.02 -10.14
C GLY A 122 -9.10 12.72 -10.74
N MET A 123 -8.12 12.34 -9.91
CA MET A 123 -6.76 12.08 -10.35
C MET A 123 -6.68 10.75 -11.10
N ASN A 124 -5.91 10.71 -12.19
CA ASN A 124 -5.61 9.45 -12.88
C ASN A 124 -4.69 8.53 -12.05
N PRO A 125 -4.53 7.24 -12.43
CA PRO A 125 -3.74 6.29 -11.64
C PRO A 125 -2.32 6.76 -11.30
N GLN A 126 -1.62 7.40 -12.25
CA GLN A 126 -0.26 7.92 -12.00
C GLN A 126 -0.29 9.13 -11.07
N GLN A 127 -1.16 10.12 -11.34
CA GLN A 127 -1.33 11.31 -10.51
C GLN A 127 -1.69 10.95 -9.06
N ALA A 128 -2.59 9.98 -8.87
CA ALA A 128 -3.01 9.52 -7.56
C ALA A 128 -1.86 8.88 -6.76
N LEU A 129 -0.92 8.22 -7.45
CA LEU A 129 0.27 7.64 -6.82
C LEU A 129 1.36 8.68 -6.53
N ASP A 130 1.53 9.65 -7.44
CA ASP A 130 2.51 10.75 -7.33
C ASP A 130 2.19 11.73 -6.21
N ALA A 131 0.90 11.87 -5.90
CA ALA A 131 0.42 12.77 -4.86
C ALA A 131 1.10 12.50 -3.50
N PRO A 132 1.39 13.55 -2.71
CA PRO A 132 1.93 13.41 -1.37
C PRO A 132 1.04 12.54 -0.50
N ARG A 133 1.67 11.73 0.34
CA ARG A 133 0.98 10.92 1.35
C ARG A 133 1.38 11.36 2.74
N VAL A 134 0.44 11.20 3.66
CA VAL A 134 0.65 11.29 5.10
C VAL A 134 0.66 9.90 5.70
N TYR A 135 1.41 9.72 6.79
CA TYR A 135 1.48 8.46 7.51
C TYR A 135 1.28 8.71 9.01
N LEU A 136 0.25 8.09 9.58
CA LEU A 136 -0.08 8.16 10.98
C LEU A 136 0.42 6.91 11.71
N MET A 137 1.30 7.12 12.70
CA MET A 137 1.69 6.11 13.69
C MET A 137 1.55 6.68 15.10
N SER A 138 2.65 6.92 15.81
CA SER A 138 2.69 7.64 17.09
C SER A 138 2.52 9.16 16.94
N GLY A 139 2.21 9.62 15.73
CA GLY A 139 2.15 11.00 15.27
C GLY A 139 2.07 11.04 13.75
N TRP A 140 1.83 12.22 13.19
CA TRP A 140 1.74 12.48 11.76
C TRP A 140 3.13 12.64 11.16
N PHE A 141 3.46 11.79 10.21
CA PHE A 141 4.62 11.93 9.36
C PHE A 141 4.16 12.55 8.05
N ILE A 142 4.82 13.62 7.64
CA ILE A 142 4.41 14.41 6.49
C ILE A 142 5.61 14.60 5.56
N TRP A 143 5.42 14.22 4.29
CA TRP A 143 6.43 14.41 3.26
C TRP A 143 6.48 15.86 2.81
N LYS A 144 7.68 16.44 2.72
CA LYS A 144 7.89 17.83 2.24
C LYS A 144 7.33 18.10 0.85
N ARG A 145 7.36 17.12 -0.05
CA ARG A 145 6.99 17.33 -1.46
C ARG A 145 5.48 17.31 -1.58
N GLY A 146 4.85 18.48 -1.70
CA GLY A 146 3.41 18.63 -1.96
C GLY A 146 2.53 18.94 -0.74
N ILE A 147 3.11 19.01 0.46
CA ILE A 147 2.41 19.51 1.65
C ILE A 147 3.26 20.63 2.26
N ASP A 148 2.69 21.84 2.24
CA ASP A 148 3.36 23.06 2.68
C ASP A 148 3.62 23.06 4.18
N GLN A 149 4.65 23.82 4.57
CA GLN A 149 5.05 24.00 5.96
C GLN A 149 3.89 24.46 6.84
N GLU A 150 3.07 25.38 6.32
CA GLU A 150 1.92 25.95 7.01
C GLU A 150 0.92 24.87 7.46
N VAL A 151 0.69 23.84 6.63
CA VAL A 151 -0.20 22.72 6.99
C VAL A 151 0.36 21.94 8.17
N ALA A 152 1.68 21.67 8.17
CA ALA A 152 2.33 20.95 9.26
C ALA A 152 2.34 21.77 10.56
N GLU A 153 2.50 23.08 10.48
CA GLU A 153 2.46 24.00 11.62
C GLU A 153 1.05 24.15 12.19
N GLU A 154 0.03 24.25 11.34
CA GLU A 154 -1.36 24.31 11.79
C GLU A 154 -1.79 23.00 12.47
N LEU A 155 -1.35 21.84 11.96
CA LEU A 155 -1.57 20.56 12.66
C LEU A 155 -0.92 20.55 14.04
N LYS A 156 0.29 21.10 14.20
CA LYS A 156 0.93 21.26 15.52
C LYS A 156 0.13 22.19 16.43
N ARG A 157 -0.36 23.33 15.92
CA ARG A 157 -1.24 24.25 16.65
C ARG A 157 -2.50 23.57 17.16
N ARG A 158 -3.04 22.61 16.41
CA ARG A 158 -4.19 21.76 16.81
C ARG A 158 -3.82 20.62 17.79
N GLY A 159 -2.60 20.63 18.34
CA GLY A 159 -2.13 19.65 19.33
C GLY A 159 -1.65 18.33 18.73
N GLN A 160 -1.52 18.23 17.41
CA GLN A 160 -1.04 17.01 16.77
C GLN A 160 0.48 16.87 16.90
N LYS A 161 0.96 15.65 17.15
CA LYS A 161 2.39 15.35 17.08
C LYS A 161 2.80 15.21 15.61
N VAL A 162 3.53 16.18 15.06
CA VAL A 162 3.90 16.22 13.64
C VAL A 162 5.41 16.11 13.43
N LYS A 163 5.83 15.16 12.59
CA LYS A 163 7.19 15.01 12.06
C LYS A 163 7.21 15.51 10.62
N TRP A 164 7.72 16.72 10.44
CA TRP A 164 7.93 17.38 9.15
C TRP A 164 9.25 18.18 9.19
N PRO A 165 10.03 18.25 8.10
CA PRO A 165 9.81 17.54 6.84
C PRO A 165 10.42 16.12 6.88
N VAL A 166 9.66 15.12 6.42
CA VAL A 166 10.29 13.84 6.05
C VAL A 166 10.91 14.00 4.66
N THR A 167 12.20 13.67 4.52
CA THR A 167 12.97 13.82 3.27
C THR A 167 13.94 12.64 3.08
N GLY A 168 14.58 12.57 1.92
CA GLY A 168 15.57 11.54 1.58
C GLY A 168 15.00 10.12 1.61
N HIS A 169 15.81 9.15 2.00
CA HIS A 169 15.41 7.74 2.06
C HIS A 169 14.27 7.44 3.04
N ARG A 170 14.03 8.32 4.03
CA ARG A 170 12.90 8.17 4.97
C ARG A 170 11.53 8.26 4.28
N ARG A 171 11.46 8.72 3.02
CA ARG A 171 10.24 8.70 2.21
C ARG A 171 9.69 7.28 1.96
N SER A 172 10.52 6.24 2.11
CA SER A 172 10.09 4.84 1.97
C SER A 172 8.98 4.44 2.94
N GLN A 173 8.82 5.19 4.04
CA GLN A 173 7.75 4.98 5.03
C GLN A 173 6.36 5.30 4.48
N PHE A 174 6.25 6.09 3.40
CA PHE A 174 4.98 6.44 2.76
C PHE A 174 4.53 5.42 1.70
N GLY A 175 5.21 4.28 1.65
CA GLY A 175 4.85 3.17 0.81
C GLY A 175 5.13 3.37 -0.67
N ARG A 176 4.85 2.32 -1.44
CA ARG A 176 5.00 2.23 -2.89
C ARG A 176 3.78 1.55 -3.47
N GLY A 177 3.09 2.17 -4.42
CA GLY A 177 1.88 1.62 -5.02
C GLY A 177 1.97 1.22 -6.49
N GLN A 178 1.04 0.37 -6.91
CA GLN A 178 0.77 0.07 -8.32
C GLN A 178 -0.75 0.10 -8.50
N ILE A 179 -1.22 0.60 -9.63
CA ILE A 179 -2.64 0.67 -9.95
C ILE A 179 -2.82 0.33 -11.42
N ILE A 180 -3.78 -0.54 -11.72
CA ILE A 180 -4.37 -0.69 -13.05
C ILE A 180 -5.87 -0.47 -12.91
N THR A 181 -6.46 0.36 -13.76
CA THR A 181 -7.89 0.60 -13.82
C THR A 181 -8.48 0.24 -15.18
N VAL A 182 -9.79 -0.07 -15.18
CA VAL A 182 -10.57 -0.32 -16.39
C VAL A 182 -11.42 0.92 -16.71
N GLY A 183 -11.28 1.46 -17.91
CA GLY A 183 -11.93 2.71 -18.29
C GLY A 183 -11.31 3.90 -17.58
N ASP A 184 -12.03 5.02 -17.48
CA ASP A 184 -11.59 6.31 -16.92
C ASP A 184 -12.58 6.84 -15.88
N TRP A 185 -13.12 5.94 -15.04
CA TRP A 185 -14.19 6.24 -14.07
C TRP A 185 -13.86 7.35 -13.05
N TRP A 186 -12.58 7.63 -12.83
CA TRP A 186 -12.13 8.73 -11.96
C TRP A 186 -12.25 10.10 -12.64
N ASN A 187 -12.43 10.16 -13.95
CA ASN A 187 -12.49 11.43 -14.68
C ASN A 187 -13.88 12.07 -14.55
N PRO A 188 -14.04 13.19 -13.83
CA PRO A 188 -15.35 13.83 -13.66
C PRO A 188 -15.90 14.44 -14.95
N SER A 189 -15.05 14.66 -15.95
CA SER A 189 -15.46 15.23 -17.25
C SER A 189 -16.04 14.19 -18.22
N VAL A 190 -16.03 12.89 -17.86
CA VAL A 190 -16.51 11.81 -18.72
C VAL A 190 -17.85 11.31 -18.23
N ASN A 191 -18.87 11.36 -19.09
CA ASN A 191 -20.14 10.71 -18.82
C ASN A 191 -19.98 9.19 -18.90
N GLN A 192 -19.96 8.52 -17.74
CA GLN A 192 -19.77 7.07 -17.65
C GLN A 192 -20.88 6.26 -18.35
N ALA A 193 -22.04 6.87 -18.66
CA ALA A 193 -23.13 6.21 -19.37
C ALA A 193 -22.85 5.96 -20.86
N GLU A 194 -21.86 6.65 -21.46
CA GLU A 194 -21.68 6.68 -22.91
C GLU A 194 -20.52 5.83 -23.44
N ARG A 195 -19.67 5.23 -22.59
CA ARG A 195 -18.49 4.48 -23.06
C ARG A 195 -18.14 3.25 -22.21
N PRO A 196 -18.30 2.02 -22.75
CA PRO A 196 -17.63 0.85 -22.21
C PRO A 196 -16.22 0.77 -22.81
N THR A 197 -15.36 1.75 -22.56
CA THR A 197 -13.97 1.66 -23.01
C THR A 197 -13.23 0.67 -22.10
N ARG A 198 -12.92 -0.53 -22.60
CA ARG A 198 -12.00 -1.49 -21.95
C ARG A 198 -10.53 -1.05 -22.02
N VAL A 199 -10.28 0.26 -22.04
CA VAL A 199 -8.93 0.83 -22.02
C VAL A 199 -8.40 0.67 -20.60
N LEU A 200 -7.18 0.14 -20.48
CA LEU A 200 -6.51 0.03 -19.20
C LEU A 200 -5.63 1.26 -18.98
N TRP A 201 -5.77 1.89 -17.83
CA TRP A 201 -4.84 2.94 -17.39
C TRP A 201 -4.01 2.40 -16.24
N ALA A 202 -2.73 2.72 -16.24
CA ALA A 202 -1.81 2.22 -15.23
C ALA A 202 -1.02 3.36 -14.58
N GLY A 203 -0.67 3.17 -13.32
CA GLY A 203 0.24 4.02 -12.58
C GLY A 203 1.22 3.17 -11.79
N SER A 204 2.47 3.63 -11.74
CA SER A 204 3.54 3.00 -10.96
C SER A 204 4.20 4.03 -10.05
N ASP A 205 4.41 3.67 -8.79
CA ASP A 205 4.96 4.60 -7.81
C ASP A 205 6.40 5.05 -8.18
N PRO A 206 6.69 6.36 -8.23
CA PRO A 206 7.99 6.87 -8.64
C PRO A 206 9.09 6.77 -7.56
N ARG A 207 8.82 6.18 -6.39
CA ARG A 207 9.76 6.16 -5.23
C ARG A 207 10.52 4.87 -5.03
#